data_AF-A0A150RQE0-F1
#
_entry.id   AF-A0A150RQE0-F1
#
_cell.length_a   1.000
_cell.length_b   1.000
_cell.length_c   1.000
_cell.angle_alpha   90.00
_cell.angle_beta   90.00
_cell.angle_gamma   90.00
#
_symmetry.space_group_name_H-M   'P 1'
#
loop_
_entity.id
_entity.type
_entity.pdbx_description
1 polymer ?
#
loop_
_entity_poly.entity_id
_entity_poly.type
_entity_poly.pdbx_seq_one_letter_code
_entity_poly.pdbx_strand_id
1 'polypeptide(L)'
;MSSPKEQGSARAQAMASSTPVPSTTSELQPASPASAVRPTGSERERSLIDQARRAIEARNAMANVEALRLLNTHAREFPRGRLVAEREALLRQLR
;
A
#
# COMPACT_ATOMS: atom_id res chain seq x y z
N MET A 1 75.06 -22.81 -15.84
CA MET A 1 73.94 -23.34 -16.65
C MET A 1 72.66 -22.78 -16.02
N SER A 2 72.35 -21.50 -16.21
CA SER A 2 71.67 -20.88 -17.38
C SER A 2 70.14 -20.95 -17.24
N SER A 3 69.55 -19.81 -16.86
CA SER A 3 68.13 -19.50 -17.09
C SER A 3 67.96 -18.85 -18.47
N PRO A 4 66.82 -19.07 -19.13
CA PRO A 4 66.21 -18.03 -19.97
C PRO A 4 64.71 -17.91 -19.63
N LYS A 5 64.15 -16.73 -19.28
CA LYS A 5 63.87 -15.54 -20.10
C LYS A 5 63.07 -15.91 -21.37
N GLU A 6 61.83 -15.42 -21.48
CA GLU A 6 61.35 -14.66 -22.65
C GLU A 6 59.91 -14.14 -22.44
N GLN A 7 59.79 -12.82 -22.62
CA GLN A 7 58.58 -12.11 -22.99
C GLN A 7 58.33 -12.36 -24.48
N GLY A 8 57.07 -12.46 -24.92
CA GLY A 8 56.75 -12.55 -26.34
C GLY A 8 55.27 -12.27 -26.62
N SER A 9 55.02 -11.10 -27.20
CA SER A 9 53.72 -10.55 -27.59
C SER A 9 53.09 -11.33 -28.76
N ALA A 10 51.81 -11.68 -28.69
CA ALA A 10 50.99 -11.95 -29.87
C ALA A 10 49.48 -11.79 -29.58
N ARG A 11 48.94 -10.68 -30.07
CA ARG A 11 47.53 -10.40 -30.23
C ARG A 11 46.90 -11.40 -31.20
N ALA A 12 45.93 -12.18 -30.76
CA ALA A 12 44.98 -12.86 -31.65
C ALA A 12 43.58 -12.79 -31.05
N GLN A 13 42.70 -12.12 -31.79
CA GLN A 13 41.29 -11.91 -31.48
C GLN A 13 40.57 -13.26 -31.60
N ALA A 14 39.96 -13.71 -30.52
CA ALA A 14 38.98 -14.79 -30.57
C ALA A 14 37.66 -14.22 -30.05
N MET A 15 36.74 -14.00 -30.99
CA MET A 15 35.36 -13.64 -30.69
C MET A 15 34.74 -14.75 -29.86
N ALA A 16 34.40 -14.44 -28.62
CA ALA A 16 33.56 -15.27 -27.78
C ALA A 16 32.30 -14.47 -27.48
N SER A 17 31.29 -14.73 -28.30
CA SER A 17 29.90 -14.46 -28.01
C SER A 17 29.58 -15.03 -26.64
N SER A 18 29.18 -14.21 -25.67
CA SER A 18 28.32 -14.62 -24.54
C SER A 18 27.86 -13.40 -23.76
N THR A 19 26.60 -13.06 -24.01
CA THR A 19 25.58 -12.71 -22.99
C THR A 19 25.91 -11.58 -22.02
N PRO A 20 25.29 -10.39 -22.14
CA PRO A 20 25.31 -9.43 -21.04
C PRO A 20 24.56 -10.04 -19.84
N VAL A 21 25.28 -10.10 -18.72
CA VAL A 21 24.79 -10.35 -17.37
C VAL A 21 23.48 -9.59 -17.12
N PRO A 22 22.41 -10.22 -16.63
CA PRO A 22 21.27 -9.46 -16.13
C PRO A 22 21.72 -8.77 -14.85
N SER A 23 21.78 -7.43 -14.92
CA SER A 23 21.78 -6.56 -13.76
C SER A 23 20.53 -6.86 -12.93
N THR A 24 20.63 -7.76 -11.96
CA THR A 24 19.65 -7.86 -10.88
C THR A 24 19.92 -6.72 -9.89
N THR A 25 19.80 -5.50 -10.36
CA THR A 25 19.37 -4.41 -9.50
C THR A 25 17.93 -4.73 -9.21
N SER A 26 17.65 -5.04 -7.94
CA SER A 26 16.31 -5.26 -7.41
C SER A 26 15.47 -4.01 -7.69
N GLU A 27 14.89 -3.97 -8.89
CA GLU A 27 13.86 -3.03 -9.28
C GLU A 27 12.73 -3.33 -8.31
N LEU A 28 12.56 -2.45 -7.32
CA LEU A 28 11.37 -2.43 -6.49
C LEU A 28 10.21 -2.51 -7.47
N GLN A 29 9.56 -3.66 -7.50
CA GLN A 29 8.34 -3.86 -8.24
C GLN A 29 7.43 -2.68 -7.87
N PRO A 30 7.11 -1.76 -8.79
CA PRO A 30 6.10 -0.77 -8.50
C PRO A 30 4.84 -1.58 -8.24
N ALA A 31 4.42 -1.60 -6.97
CA ALA A 31 3.16 -2.15 -6.55
C ALA A 31 2.12 -1.69 -7.56
N SER A 32 1.43 -2.66 -8.17
CA SER A 32 0.49 -2.46 -9.26
C SER A 32 -0.27 -1.15 -9.06
N PRO A 33 -0.38 -0.29 -10.10
CA PRO A 33 -1.14 0.93 -9.98
C PRO A 33 -2.50 0.52 -9.44
N ALA A 34 -2.81 1.02 -8.25
CA ALA A 34 -4.05 0.78 -7.55
C ALA A 34 -5.14 1.06 -8.56
N SER A 35 -5.63 -0.03 -9.15
CA SER A 35 -6.72 0.00 -10.08
C SER A 35 -7.79 0.77 -9.33
N ALA A 36 -8.39 1.76 -9.99
CA ALA A 36 -9.48 2.56 -9.45
C ALA A 36 -10.72 1.66 -9.28
N VAL A 37 -10.56 0.61 -8.48
CA VAL A 37 -11.53 -0.34 -8.03
C VAL A 37 -12.44 0.51 -7.19
N ARG A 38 -13.62 0.77 -7.73
CA ARG A 38 -14.71 1.35 -6.97
C ARG A 38 -14.75 0.61 -5.63
N PRO A 39 -14.64 1.31 -4.50
CA PRO A 39 -14.57 0.64 -3.21
C PRO A 39 -15.77 -0.28 -3.13
N THR A 40 -15.50 -1.55 -2.88
CA THR A 40 -16.57 -2.53 -2.67
C THR A 40 -17.46 -2.00 -1.54
N GLY A 41 -18.76 -2.35 -1.55
CA GLY A 41 -19.69 -1.86 -0.52
C GLY A 41 -19.14 -2.03 0.91
N SER A 42 -18.40 -3.12 1.16
CA SER A 42 -17.73 -3.39 2.44
C SER A 42 -16.54 -2.47 2.74
N GLU A 43 -15.74 -2.08 1.74
CA GLU A 43 -14.63 -1.15 1.93
C GLU A 43 -15.14 0.27 2.24
N ARG A 44 -16.22 0.68 1.56
CA ARG A 44 -16.87 1.97 1.83
C ARG A 44 -17.51 1.99 3.21
N GLU A 45 -18.19 0.90 3.59
CA GLU A 45 -18.76 0.74 4.93
C GLU A 45 -17.67 0.89 6.01
N ARG A 46 -16.55 0.18 5.84
CA ARG A 46 -15.42 0.24 6.76
C ARG A 46 -14.81 1.63 6.84
N SER A 47 -14.61 2.28 5.70
CA SER A 47 -14.03 3.63 5.64
C SER A 47 -14.85 4.65 6.43
N LEU A 48 -16.20 4.59 6.37
CA LEU A 48 -17.07 5.48 7.15
C LEU A 48 -16.90 5.29 8.66
N ILE A 49 -16.82 4.04 9.11
CA ILE A 49 -16.64 3.70 10.53
C ILE A 49 -15.25 4.11 11.01
N ASP A 50 -14.21 3.82 10.23
CA ASP A 50 -12.83 4.18 10.56
C ASP A 50 -12.65 5.71 10.64
N GLN A 51 -13.27 6.47 9.73
CA GLN A 51 -13.26 7.93 9.78
C GLN A 51 -14.00 8.46 11.02
N ALA A 52 -15.19 7.91 11.32
CA ALA A 52 -15.95 8.31 12.50
C ALA A 52 -15.18 8.04 13.80
N ARG A 53 -14.50 6.90 13.89
CA ARG A 53 -13.64 6.55 15.02
C ARG A 53 -12.51 7.56 15.20
N ARG A 54 -11.77 7.87 14.12
CA ARG A 54 -10.68 8.87 14.18
C ARG A 54 -11.18 10.25 14.62
N ALA A 55 -12.38 10.63 14.19
CA ALA A 55 -12.99 11.90 14.58
C ALA A 55 -13.35 11.92 16.09
N ILE A 56 -13.84 10.81 16.65
CA ILE A 56 -14.06 10.67 18.10
C ILE A 56 -12.72 10.71 18.87
N GLU A 57 -11.69 10.03 18.35
CA GLU A 57 -10.35 10.02 18.94
C GLU A 57 -9.70 11.41 18.98
N ALA A 58 -10.05 12.31 18.06
CA ALA A 58 -9.59 13.70 18.07
C ALA A 58 -10.15 14.52 19.25
N ARG A 59 -11.17 14.02 19.98
CA ARG A 59 -11.74 14.61 21.20
C ARG A 59 -12.07 16.11 21.08
N ASN A 60 -12.51 16.52 19.90
CA ASN A 60 -12.91 17.90 19.60
C ASN A 60 -14.41 17.94 19.31
N ALA A 61 -15.11 18.98 19.79
CA ALA A 61 -16.53 19.19 19.53
C ALA A 61 -16.87 19.17 18.03
N MET A 62 -16.06 19.82 17.19
CA MET A 62 -16.27 19.80 15.74
C MET A 62 -16.07 18.41 15.14
N ALA A 63 -15.10 17.65 15.64
CA ALA A 63 -14.84 16.28 15.19
C ALA A 63 -15.97 15.34 15.63
N ASN A 64 -16.55 15.55 16.82
CA ASN A 64 -17.71 14.79 17.28
C ASN A 64 -18.95 15.02 16.39
N VAL A 65 -19.18 16.25 15.91
CA VAL A 65 -20.25 16.54 14.94
C VAL A 65 -20.00 15.81 13.62
N GLU A 66 -18.75 15.79 13.14
CA GLU A 66 -18.39 15.07 11.91
C GLU A 66 -18.53 13.55 12.10
N ALA A 67 -18.14 13.01 13.26
CA ALA A 67 -18.35 11.61 13.61
C ALA A 67 -19.84 11.25 13.55
N LEU A 68 -20.72 12.07 14.12
CA LEU A 68 -22.17 11.86 14.02
C LEU A 68 -22.66 11.86 12.57
N ARG A 69 -22.14 12.77 11.74
CA ARG A 69 -22.49 12.84 10.31
C ARG A 69 -22.07 11.57 9.56
N LEU A 70 -20.86 11.07 9.79
CA LEU A 70 -20.33 9.85 9.19
C LEU A 70 -21.13 8.62 9.62
N LEU A 71 -21.48 8.52 10.91
CA LEU A 71 -22.29 7.42 11.44
C LEU A 71 -23.73 7.44 10.88
N ASN A 72 -24.33 8.63 10.71
CA ASN A 72 -25.65 8.76 10.08
C ASN A 72 -25.60 8.40 8.59
N THR A 73 -24.52 8.77 7.90
CA THR A 73 -24.28 8.36 6.51
C THR A 73 -24.19 6.83 6.41
N HIS A 74 -23.43 6.18 7.30
CA HIS A 74 -23.38 4.72 7.40
C HIS A 74 -24.76 4.11 7.61
N ALA A 75 -25.60 4.69 8.48
CA ALA A 75 -26.96 4.19 8.72
C ALA A 75 -27.88 4.25 7.50
N ARG A 76 -27.72 5.26 6.65
CA ARG A 76 -28.49 5.41 5.40
C ARG A 76 -28.02 4.45 4.32
N GLU A 77 -26.71 4.28 4.19
CA GLU A 77 -26.12 3.49 3.11
C GLU A 77 -26.02 2.00 3.43
N PHE A 78 -25.87 1.66 4.71
CA PHE A 78 -25.67 0.31 5.21
C PHE A 78 -26.58 0.02 6.42
N PRO A 79 -27.92 0.08 6.26
CA PRO A 79 -28.85 -0.13 7.37
C PRO A 79 -28.76 -1.53 7.97
N ARG A 80 -28.35 -2.52 7.16
CA ARG A 80 -28.07 -3.91 7.57
C ARG A 80 -26.60 -4.29 7.31
N GLY A 81 -25.71 -3.30 7.38
CA GLY A 81 -24.28 -3.47 7.20
C GLY A 81 -23.64 -4.36 8.28
N ARG A 82 -22.45 -4.89 8.01
CA ARG A 82 -21.74 -5.74 8.97
C ARG A 82 -21.25 -4.96 10.18
N LEU A 83 -21.08 -3.65 10.06
CA LEU A 83 -20.52 -2.76 11.08
C LEU A 83 -21.58 -1.94 11.83
N VAL A 84 -22.85 -2.35 11.77
CA VAL A 84 -23.94 -1.71 12.52
C VAL A 84 -23.66 -1.72 14.03
N ALA A 85 -23.17 -2.83 14.58
CA ALA A 85 -22.83 -2.91 16.01
C ALA A 85 -21.75 -1.89 16.41
N GLU A 86 -20.75 -1.71 15.54
CA GLU A 86 -19.67 -0.74 15.73
C GLU A 86 -20.22 0.69 15.67
N ARG A 87 -21.09 0.99 14.70
CA ARG A 87 -21.77 2.29 14.60
C ARG A 87 -22.47 2.64 15.91
N GLU A 88 -23.27 1.71 16.45
CA GLU A 88 -23.99 1.92 17.70
C GLU A 88 -23.05 2.08 18.89
N ALA A 89 -21.90 1.40 18.91
CA ALA A 89 -20.89 1.57 19.94
C ALA A 89 -20.26 2.97 19.90
N LEU A 90 -19.92 3.47 18.71
CA LEU A 90 -19.38 4.83 18.53
C LEU A 90 -20.42 5.91 18.88
N LEU A 91 -21.69 5.72 18.54
CA LEU A 91 -22.77 6.63 18.95
C LEU A 91 -22.92 6.72 20.47
N ARG A 92 -22.70 5.62 21.20
CA ARG A 92 -22.71 5.62 22.67
C ARG A 92 -21.52 6.40 23.28
N GLN A 93 -20.38 6.46 22.60
CA GLN A 93 -19.22 7.23 23.06
C GLN A 93 -19.41 8.75 22.91
N LEU A 94 -20.33 9.17 22.04
CA LEU A 94 -20.65 10.57 21.77
C LEU A 94 -21.78 11.12 22.65
N ARG A 95 -22.36 10.28 23.52
CA ARG A 95 -23.44 10.63 24.45
C ARG A 95 -22.92 10.95 25.84
#